data_AF-A0A1H5NNL4-F1
#
_entry.id   AF-A0A1H5NNL4-F1
#
_cell.length_a   1.000
_cell.length_b   1.000
_cell.length_c   1.000
_cell.angle_alpha   90.00
_cell.angle_beta   90.00
_cell.angle_gamma   90.00
#
_symmetry.space_group_name_H-M   'P 1'
#
loop_
_entity.id
_entity.type
_entity.pdbx_description
1 polymer ?
#
loop_
_entity_poly.entity_id
_entity_poly.type
_entity_poly.pdbx_seq_one_letter_code
_entity_poly.pdbx_strand_id
1 'polypeptide(L)'
;MRSRPTGRAGWAATLTALLMTAGLCASTPAASAAPTARPDFRLPFPCGQTWQLQTYLGHDPDDKKLDMYHVDGPTLGATVTASAAGTVTEFFEPGGIEINHGGGWFSVYLHMDRIDVHLGQQVASGDPVGRLGLVGTEEAHLHYEQLYDTNGDNDGETDEMVHPVLQGTEYRLTPDGPFPRVTSTNACDSGGGQPARYWVDTMVDATGYPDADCTHDATPRCAAQGTLRKGTNYVLCRKWGDEVRIGAAYNHWWLLTDLDEVTPGGRGRAYVSAYYLDRWGNDEAKDNDGRDIPVCT
;
A
#
# COMPACT_ATOMS: atom_id res chain seq x y z
N MET A 1 82.32 -56.52 -34.15
CA MET A 1 81.65 -57.83 -34.27
C MET A 1 80.33 -57.78 -33.51
N ARG A 2 79.22 -58.08 -34.22
CA ARG A 2 77.87 -58.59 -33.86
C ARG A 2 77.39 -58.58 -32.39
N SER A 3 76.12 -58.42 -32.02
CA SER A 3 74.83 -57.93 -32.61
C SER A 3 73.75 -58.13 -31.51
N ARG A 4 72.77 -57.22 -31.38
CA ARG A 4 71.54 -57.27 -30.51
C ARG A 4 70.46 -58.25 -31.08
N PRO A 5 69.17 -58.40 -30.60
CA PRO A 5 68.36 -57.64 -29.59
C PRO A 5 67.22 -58.38 -28.78
N THR A 6 66.57 -57.62 -27.86
CA THR A 6 65.10 -57.51 -27.48
C THR A 6 64.28 -58.72 -26.98
N GLY A 7 63.22 -58.64 -26.16
CA GLY A 7 62.34 -57.58 -25.59
C GLY A 7 61.02 -58.22 -25.06
N ARG A 8 60.37 -57.63 -24.03
CA ARG A 8 59.24 -58.14 -23.20
C ARG A 8 57.81 -57.97 -23.81
N ALA A 9 56.81 -58.72 -23.32
CA ALA A 9 55.49 -58.22 -22.84
C ALA A 9 54.54 -59.34 -22.33
N GLY A 10 53.74 -59.07 -21.27
CA GLY A 10 52.62 -59.90 -20.81
C GLY A 10 51.94 -59.31 -19.56
N TRP A 11 50.63 -59.03 -19.65
CA TRP A 11 49.80 -58.26 -18.70
C TRP A 11 49.16 -59.14 -17.61
N ALA A 12 48.90 -58.57 -16.42
CA ALA A 12 47.85 -59.05 -15.50
C ALA A 12 47.33 -57.88 -14.63
N ALA A 13 46.01 -57.68 -14.62
CA ALA A 13 45.32 -56.69 -13.81
C ALA A 13 44.74 -57.34 -12.55
N THR A 14 44.98 -56.74 -11.38
CA THR A 14 44.42 -57.16 -10.09
C THR A 14 43.26 -56.23 -9.68
N LEU A 15 42.06 -56.79 -9.50
CA LEU A 15 40.92 -56.12 -8.87
C LEU A 15 41.16 -55.99 -7.35
N THR A 16 40.95 -54.79 -6.81
CA THR A 16 40.91 -54.56 -5.36
C THR A 16 39.49 -54.10 -5.00
N ALA A 17 38.80 -54.84 -4.14
CA ALA A 17 37.47 -54.50 -3.66
C ALA A 17 37.55 -53.42 -2.56
N LEU A 18 36.79 -52.33 -2.72
CA LEU A 18 36.66 -51.25 -1.74
C LEU A 18 35.31 -51.40 -1.02
N LEU A 19 35.31 -51.70 0.28
CA LEU A 19 34.10 -51.66 1.11
C LEU A 19 33.68 -50.20 1.30
N MET A 20 32.49 -49.83 0.81
CA MET A 20 31.85 -48.56 1.16
C MET A 20 30.95 -48.75 2.37
N THR A 21 31.31 -48.12 3.49
CA THR A 21 30.43 -47.94 4.65
C THR A 21 29.37 -46.90 4.31
N ALA A 22 28.12 -47.31 4.19
CA ALA A 22 26.97 -46.42 4.05
C ALA A 22 26.76 -45.67 5.37
N GLY A 23 27.11 -44.38 5.41
CA GLY A 23 26.70 -43.49 6.49
C GLY A 23 25.20 -43.20 6.36
N LEU A 24 24.40 -43.64 7.34
CA LEU A 24 23.02 -43.18 7.47
C LEU A 24 23.06 -41.70 7.87
N CYS A 25 22.81 -40.81 6.91
CA CYS A 25 22.41 -39.44 7.22
C CYS A 25 21.01 -39.51 7.83
N ALA A 26 20.90 -39.41 9.15
CA ALA A 26 19.64 -39.13 9.80
C ALA A 26 19.22 -37.71 9.39
N SER A 27 18.24 -37.62 8.49
CA SER A 27 17.54 -36.36 8.21
C SER A 27 16.74 -35.98 9.46
N THR A 28 17.22 -34.97 10.18
CA THR A 28 16.42 -34.30 11.20
C THR A 28 15.20 -33.71 10.51
N PRO A 29 13.95 -33.99 10.96
CA PRO A 29 12.79 -33.31 10.41
C PRO A 29 12.97 -31.81 10.64
N ALA A 30 12.70 -31.01 9.60
CA ALA A 30 12.63 -29.57 9.73
C ALA A 30 11.61 -29.26 10.83
N ALA A 31 12.06 -28.60 11.90
CA ALA A 31 11.16 -28.11 12.91
C ALA A 31 10.20 -27.12 12.23
N SER A 32 8.90 -27.42 12.24
CA SER A 32 7.87 -26.45 11.89
C SER A 32 8.12 -25.21 12.74
N ALA A 33 8.38 -24.08 12.09
CA ALA A 33 8.57 -22.81 12.78
C ALA A 33 7.32 -22.54 13.60
N ALA A 34 7.49 -22.11 14.86
CA ALA A 34 6.37 -21.66 15.66
C ALA A 34 5.63 -20.54 14.88
N PRO A 35 4.29 -20.49 14.91
CA PRO A 35 3.53 -19.48 14.20
C PRO A 35 4.06 -18.09 14.56
N THR A 36 4.40 -17.30 13.55
CA THR A 36 4.84 -15.92 13.76
C THR A 36 3.67 -15.16 14.39
N ALA A 37 3.96 -14.32 15.39
CA ALA A 37 2.93 -13.54 16.05
C ALA A 37 2.11 -12.75 15.02
N ARG A 38 0.78 -12.79 15.15
CA ARG A 38 -0.13 -12.05 14.27
C ARG A 38 0.28 -10.56 14.24
N PRO A 39 0.41 -9.94 13.05
CA PRO A 39 0.59 -8.50 12.94
C PRO A 39 -0.47 -7.73 13.74
N ASP A 40 -0.11 -6.56 14.24
CA ASP A 40 -1.05 -5.64 14.87
C ASP A 40 -1.90 -4.96 13.79
N PHE A 41 -2.81 -5.72 13.21
CA PHE A 41 -3.75 -5.26 12.20
C PHE A 41 -4.65 -4.16 12.77
N ARG A 42 -4.62 -3.00 12.12
CA ARG A 42 -5.48 -1.86 12.45
C ARG A 42 -6.68 -1.81 11.51
N LEU A 43 -7.74 -1.13 11.93
CA LEU A 43 -8.89 -0.94 11.05
C LEU A 43 -8.41 -0.25 9.75
N PRO A 44 -8.75 -0.73 8.55
CA PRO A 44 -8.09 -0.32 7.30
C PRO A 44 -8.56 1.05 6.78
N PHE A 45 -8.81 1.99 7.69
CA PHE A 45 -9.27 3.33 7.40
C PHE A 45 -8.44 4.37 8.15
N PRO A 46 -8.43 5.63 7.67
CA PRO A 46 -7.76 6.73 8.34
C PRO A 46 -8.10 6.84 9.83
N CYS A 47 -7.09 7.20 10.65
CA CYS A 47 -7.24 7.44 12.08
C CYS A 47 -8.50 8.26 12.42
N GLY A 48 -9.23 7.82 13.45
CA GLY A 48 -10.38 8.55 14.00
C GLY A 48 -11.69 8.36 13.23
N GLN A 49 -11.68 7.75 12.04
CA GLN A 49 -12.93 7.39 11.36
C GLN A 49 -13.61 6.22 12.06
N THR A 50 -14.95 6.25 12.15
CA THR A 50 -15.73 5.18 12.76
C THR A 50 -16.49 4.41 11.68
N TRP A 51 -16.36 3.09 11.72
CA TRP A 51 -16.94 2.17 10.74
C TRP A 51 -17.75 1.08 11.42
N GLN A 52 -18.89 0.73 10.83
CA GLN A 52 -19.69 -0.42 11.25
C GLN A 52 -19.13 -1.65 10.54
N LEU A 53 -18.85 -2.70 11.32
CA LEU A 53 -18.41 -4.00 10.81
C LEU A 53 -19.61 -4.95 10.82
N GLN A 54 -19.88 -5.58 9.69
CA GLN A 54 -20.97 -6.52 9.55
C GLN A 54 -20.59 -7.76 8.74
N THR A 55 -21.47 -8.75 8.81
CA THR A 55 -21.52 -9.90 7.91
C THR A 55 -22.99 -10.20 7.62
N TYR A 56 -23.27 -11.09 6.67
CA TYR A 56 -24.62 -11.42 6.26
C TYR A 56 -24.73 -12.88 5.81
N LEU A 57 -25.96 -13.38 5.73
CA LEU A 57 -26.21 -14.76 5.31
C LEU A 57 -25.78 -14.95 3.85
N GLY A 58 -24.85 -15.88 3.61
CA GLY A 58 -24.29 -16.13 2.29
C GLY A 58 -22.97 -15.38 2.03
N HIS A 59 -22.43 -14.70 3.04
CA HIS A 59 -21.09 -14.10 2.99
C HIS A 59 -19.96 -15.13 3.14
N ASP A 60 -20.01 -16.25 2.41
CA ASP A 60 -19.27 -17.48 2.70
C ASP A 60 -17.71 -17.34 2.70
N PRO A 61 -16.99 -17.74 3.79
CA PRO A 61 -17.53 -18.05 5.11
C PRO A 61 -18.07 -16.82 5.84
N ASP A 62 -19.34 -16.89 6.24
CA ASP A 62 -20.10 -15.75 6.78
C ASP A 62 -19.66 -15.32 8.19
N ASP A 63 -18.68 -16.01 8.79
CA ASP A 63 -18.13 -15.71 10.10
C ASP A 63 -16.71 -15.12 10.09
N LYS A 64 -16.04 -15.05 8.93
CA LYS A 64 -14.63 -14.58 8.82
C LYS A 64 -14.43 -13.37 7.93
N LYS A 65 -15.44 -12.99 7.16
CA LYS A 65 -15.41 -11.83 6.28
C LYS A 65 -16.09 -10.65 6.94
N LEU A 66 -15.55 -9.46 6.68
CA LEU A 66 -16.10 -8.22 7.21
C LEU A 66 -16.44 -7.27 6.07
N ASP A 67 -17.69 -6.84 6.04
CA ASP A 67 -18.08 -5.66 5.29
C ASP A 67 -18.09 -4.46 6.21
N MET A 68 -17.41 -3.40 5.79
CA MET A 68 -17.22 -2.20 6.58
C MET A 68 -17.88 -0.99 5.93
N TYR A 69 -18.72 -0.29 6.70
CA TYR A 69 -19.50 0.87 6.27
C TYR A 69 -19.15 2.09 7.11
N HIS A 70 -18.97 3.24 6.48
CA HIS A 70 -18.60 4.45 7.19
C HIS A 70 -19.80 4.96 8.00
N VAL A 71 -19.63 5.20 9.30
CA VAL A 71 -20.76 5.58 10.18
C VAL A 71 -21.12 7.05 10.03
N ASP A 72 -20.13 7.92 9.92
CA ASP A 72 -20.29 9.38 10.01
C ASP A 72 -19.99 10.10 8.68
N GLY A 73 -19.91 9.36 7.57
CA GLY A 73 -19.62 9.92 6.25
C GLY A 73 -19.93 8.95 5.11
N PRO A 74 -19.64 9.35 3.86
CA PRO A 74 -19.87 8.47 2.71
C PRO A 74 -18.89 7.30 2.74
N THR A 75 -19.38 6.08 2.47
CA THR A 75 -18.54 4.92 2.20
C THR A 75 -17.96 4.97 0.79
N LEU A 76 -18.79 5.34 -0.20
CA LEU A 76 -18.34 5.55 -1.57
C LEU A 76 -17.28 6.65 -1.63
N GLY A 77 -16.15 6.37 -2.27
CA GLY A 77 -15.04 7.31 -2.39
C GLY A 77 -14.16 7.42 -1.14
N ALA A 78 -14.45 6.66 -0.07
CA ALA A 78 -13.61 6.64 1.12
C ALA A 78 -12.23 6.03 0.81
N THR A 79 -11.18 6.58 1.44
CA THR A 79 -9.83 6.05 1.28
C THR A 79 -9.65 4.80 2.14
N VAL A 80 -9.11 3.75 1.52
CA VAL A 80 -8.67 2.52 2.18
C VAL A 80 -7.18 2.63 2.47
N THR A 81 -6.77 2.15 3.63
CA THR A 81 -5.38 2.15 4.09
C THR A 81 -4.92 0.74 4.46
N ALA A 82 -3.63 0.45 4.34
CA ALA A 82 -3.08 -0.84 4.74
C ALA A 82 -3.32 -1.09 6.24
N SER A 83 -3.88 -2.24 6.57
CA SER A 83 -4.20 -2.62 7.95
C SER A 83 -2.92 -2.86 8.78
N ALA A 84 -1.87 -3.39 8.17
CA ALA A 84 -0.55 -3.57 8.75
C ALA A 84 0.53 -3.38 7.68
N ALA A 85 1.80 -3.27 8.10
CA ALA A 85 2.91 -3.19 7.15
C ALA A 85 3.08 -4.51 6.37
N GLY A 86 3.45 -4.44 5.09
CA GLY A 86 3.54 -5.62 4.23
C GLY A 86 3.96 -5.29 2.80
N THR A 87 3.80 -6.26 1.91
CA THR A 87 4.07 -6.16 0.47
C THR A 87 2.81 -6.51 -0.31
N VAL A 88 2.43 -5.67 -1.28
CA VAL A 88 1.30 -5.94 -2.18
C VAL A 88 1.66 -7.11 -3.10
N THR A 89 0.91 -8.20 -3.04
CA THR A 89 1.23 -9.46 -3.75
C THR A 89 0.33 -9.74 -4.94
N GLU A 90 -0.92 -9.30 -4.89
CA GLU A 90 -1.89 -9.63 -5.93
C GLU A 90 -2.89 -8.50 -6.18
N PHE A 91 -3.38 -8.41 -7.42
CA PHE A 91 -4.58 -7.68 -7.82
C PHE A 91 -5.58 -8.65 -8.43
N PHE A 92 -6.86 -8.53 -8.07
CA PHE A 92 -7.90 -9.43 -8.54
C PHE A 92 -9.25 -8.72 -8.66
N GLU A 93 -10.20 -9.37 -9.31
CA GLU A 93 -11.56 -8.86 -9.42
C GLU A 93 -12.37 -9.25 -8.17
N PRO A 94 -13.31 -8.40 -7.70
CA PRO A 94 -13.69 -7.10 -8.24
C PRO A 94 -12.99 -5.92 -7.54
N GLY A 95 -11.95 -5.35 -8.16
CA GLY A 95 -11.23 -4.19 -7.62
C GLY A 95 -10.48 -4.49 -6.31
N GLY A 96 -9.76 -5.62 -6.30
CA GLY A 96 -9.14 -6.23 -5.13
C GLY A 96 -7.63 -6.11 -5.07
N ILE A 97 -7.09 -6.06 -3.85
CA ILE A 97 -5.66 -6.27 -3.58
C ILE A 97 -5.46 -7.27 -2.44
N GLU A 98 -4.32 -7.97 -2.48
CA GLU A 98 -3.78 -8.74 -1.36
C GLU A 98 -2.46 -8.11 -0.87
N ILE A 99 -2.26 -8.10 0.44
CA ILE A 99 -1.00 -7.71 1.07
C ILE A 99 -0.47 -8.87 1.92
N ASN A 100 0.74 -9.32 1.62
CA ASN A 100 1.53 -10.24 2.45
C ASN A 100 2.28 -9.45 3.54
N HIS A 101 2.01 -9.75 4.81
CA HIS A 101 2.57 -9.08 5.98
C HIS A 101 3.81 -9.78 6.57
N GLY A 102 4.25 -10.87 5.92
CA GLY A 102 5.27 -11.77 6.43
C GLY A 102 4.74 -12.70 7.52
N GLY A 103 5.53 -13.72 7.86
CA GLY A 103 5.17 -14.67 8.91
C GLY A 103 3.90 -15.48 8.65
N GLY A 104 3.50 -15.63 7.39
CA GLY A 104 2.30 -16.34 6.93
C GLY A 104 1.01 -15.53 6.98
N TRP A 105 1.07 -14.21 7.24
CA TRP A 105 -0.15 -13.40 7.39
C TRP A 105 -0.47 -12.59 6.13
N PHE A 106 -1.73 -12.63 5.72
CA PHE A 106 -2.23 -11.90 4.56
C PHE A 106 -3.49 -11.09 4.91
N SER A 107 -3.75 -10.03 4.16
CA SER A 107 -5.04 -9.34 4.19
C SER A 107 -5.53 -9.00 2.79
N VAL A 108 -6.85 -9.08 2.62
CA VAL A 108 -7.57 -8.84 1.37
C VAL A 108 -8.48 -7.63 1.51
N TYR A 109 -8.57 -6.83 0.44
CA TYR A 109 -9.38 -5.62 0.34
C TYR A 109 -10.09 -5.62 -1.00
N LEU A 110 -11.41 -5.46 -1.03
CA LEU A 110 -12.22 -5.52 -2.25
C LEU A 110 -13.09 -4.27 -2.48
N HIS A 111 -13.74 -4.24 -3.64
CA HIS A 111 -14.70 -3.22 -4.08
C HIS A 111 -14.11 -1.82 -4.25
N MET A 112 -12.81 -1.70 -4.53
CA MET A 112 -12.16 -0.42 -4.81
C MET A 112 -12.27 -0.02 -6.29
N ASP A 113 -12.59 1.25 -6.57
CA ASP A 113 -12.60 1.81 -7.94
C ASP A 113 -11.27 2.48 -8.34
N ARG A 114 -10.36 2.62 -7.38
CA ARG A 114 -8.98 3.07 -7.60
C ARG A 114 -8.05 2.31 -6.67
N ILE A 115 -6.98 1.77 -7.23
CA ILE A 115 -5.86 1.18 -6.50
C ILE A 115 -4.68 2.15 -6.62
N ASP A 116 -4.15 2.59 -5.48
CA ASP A 116 -3.11 3.62 -5.38
C ASP A 116 -1.69 3.03 -5.20
N VAL A 117 -1.58 1.70 -5.27
CA VAL A 117 -0.35 0.93 -5.09
C VAL A 117 -0.02 0.07 -6.32
N HIS A 118 1.15 -0.56 -6.35
CA HIS A 118 1.56 -1.51 -7.39
C HIS A 118 2.06 -2.83 -6.80
N LEU A 119 2.03 -3.91 -7.60
CA LEU A 119 2.56 -5.22 -7.19
C LEU A 119 4.04 -5.10 -6.76
N GLY A 120 4.37 -5.75 -5.65
CA GLY A 120 5.68 -5.70 -5.02
C GLY A 120 5.95 -4.43 -4.19
N GLN A 121 5.01 -3.47 -4.15
CA GLN A 121 5.16 -2.28 -3.32
C GLN A 121 5.12 -2.65 -1.83
N GLN A 122 6.12 -2.18 -1.08
CA GLN A 122 6.09 -2.23 0.39
C GLN A 122 5.23 -1.08 0.91
N VAL A 123 4.39 -1.38 1.91
CA VAL A 123 3.52 -0.43 2.58
C VAL A 123 3.69 -0.52 4.09
N ALA A 124 3.53 0.60 4.78
CA ALA A 124 3.38 0.68 6.22
C ALA A 124 1.90 0.61 6.62
N SER A 125 1.63 0.29 7.90
CA SER A 125 0.28 0.42 8.46
C SER A 125 -0.20 1.87 8.32
N GLY A 126 -1.37 2.07 7.73
CA GLY A 126 -1.98 3.38 7.48
C GLY A 126 -1.67 4.01 6.13
N ASP A 127 -0.76 3.44 5.33
CA ASP A 127 -0.51 3.93 3.98
C ASP A 127 -1.78 3.82 3.11
N PRO A 128 -2.16 4.84 2.33
CA PRO A 128 -3.26 4.73 1.38
C PRO A 128 -3.00 3.65 0.34
N VAL A 129 -3.96 2.73 0.17
CA VAL A 129 -3.86 1.63 -0.80
C VAL A 129 -4.89 1.73 -1.93
N GLY A 130 -5.97 2.48 -1.71
CA GLY A 130 -6.98 2.69 -2.73
C GLY A 130 -8.17 3.50 -2.25
N ARG A 131 -9.23 3.48 -3.06
CA ARG A 131 -10.48 4.19 -2.81
C ARG A 131 -11.66 3.26 -3.05
N LEU A 132 -12.61 3.24 -2.11
CA LEU A 132 -13.83 2.46 -2.22
C LEU A 132 -14.71 2.94 -3.38
N GLY A 133 -15.28 1.98 -4.09
CA GLY A 133 -16.14 2.17 -5.24
C GLY A 133 -17.40 1.31 -5.17
N LEU A 134 -17.99 1.09 -6.35
CA LEU A 134 -19.10 0.15 -6.58
C LEU A 134 -18.65 -1.02 -7.48
N VAL A 135 -17.36 -1.35 -7.46
CA VAL A 135 -16.81 -2.39 -8.34
C VAL A 135 -17.26 -3.76 -7.81
N GLY A 136 -18.10 -4.45 -8.57
CA GLY A 136 -18.64 -5.77 -8.18
C GLY A 136 -19.65 -5.76 -7.03
N THR A 137 -20.19 -4.59 -6.67
CA THR A 137 -21.23 -4.44 -5.63
C THR A 137 -22.19 -3.30 -5.99
N GLU A 138 -23.44 -3.36 -5.52
CA GLU A 138 -24.44 -2.29 -5.69
C GLU A 138 -24.40 -1.26 -4.56
N GLU A 139 -23.81 -1.61 -3.42
CA GLU A 139 -23.65 -0.74 -2.25
C GLU A 139 -22.18 -0.66 -1.86
N ALA A 140 -21.66 0.55 -1.71
CA ALA A 140 -20.25 0.75 -1.37
C ALA A 140 -19.96 0.30 0.05
N HIS A 141 -19.00 -0.62 0.19
CA HIS A 141 -18.41 -1.10 1.43
C HIS A 141 -16.99 -1.58 1.16
N LEU A 142 -16.17 -1.68 2.21
CA LEU A 142 -14.94 -2.46 2.11
C LEU A 142 -15.27 -3.89 2.52
N HIS A 143 -15.09 -4.84 1.62
CA HIS A 143 -14.98 -6.25 1.97
C HIS A 143 -13.52 -6.53 2.36
N TYR A 144 -13.32 -7.10 3.55
CA TYR A 144 -12.02 -7.30 4.17
C TYR A 144 -11.87 -8.70 4.77
N GLU A 145 -10.70 -9.30 4.58
CA GLU A 145 -10.37 -10.63 5.09
C GLU A 145 -8.96 -10.64 5.70
N GLN A 146 -8.74 -11.56 6.65
CA GLN A 146 -7.42 -11.94 7.14
C GLN A 146 -7.20 -13.43 6.86
N LEU A 147 -6.03 -13.77 6.35
CA LEU A 147 -5.67 -15.14 6.03
C LEU A 147 -4.35 -15.49 6.74
N TYR A 148 -4.19 -16.76 7.07
CA TYR A 148 -2.97 -17.28 7.67
C TYR A 148 -2.53 -18.54 6.93
N ASP A 149 -1.42 -18.44 6.22
CA ASP A 149 -0.78 -19.54 5.49
C ASP A 149 -0.42 -20.66 6.48
N THR A 150 -1.23 -21.73 6.42
CA THR A 150 -1.05 -22.90 7.28
C THR A 150 -0.23 -23.99 6.61
N ASN A 151 -0.07 -23.91 5.28
CA ASN A 151 0.46 -24.98 4.47
C ASN A 151 1.94 -24.74 4.07
N GLY A 152 2.38 -23.48 4.10
CA GLY A 152 3.75 -22.99 3.93
C GLY A 152 4.16 -22.66 2.49
N ASP A 153 3.22 -22.46 1.56
CA ASP A 153 3.48 -22.05 0.17
C ASP A 153 3.60 -20.53 0.00
N ASN A 154 3.29 -19.75 1.04
CA ASN A 154 3.35 -18.29 1.06
C ASN A 154 2.44 -17.64 0.01
N ASP A 155 1.26 -18.22 -0.18
CA ASP A 155 0.09 -17.56 -0.74
C ASP A 155 -1.04 -17.52 0.31
N GLY A 156 -2.03 -16.65 0.09
CA GLY A 156 -3.20 -16.53 0.98
C GLY A 156 -4.44 -17.04 0.27
N GLU A 157 -4.90 -18.25 0.60
CA GLU A 157 -6.06 -18.85 -0.06
C GLU A 157 -7.35 -18.76 0.77
N THR A 158 -8.51 -18.83 0.11
CA THR A 158 -9.83 -18.68 0.75
C THR A 158 -10.07 -19.68 1.89
N ASP A 159 -9.51 -20.89 1.82
CA ASP A 159 -9.60 -21.90 2.90
C ASP A 159 -8.67 -21.64 4.08
N GLU A 160 -7.74 -20.69 3.95
CA GLU A 160 -6.82 -20.23 5.01
C GLU A 160 -7.31 -18.98 5.74
N MET A 161 -8.53 -18.55 5.42
CA MET A 161 -9.17 -17.41 6.07
C MET A 161 -9.42 -17.68 7.55
N VAL A 162 -9.11 -16.68 8.38
CA VAL A 162 -9.24 -16.76 9.84
C VAL A 162 -10.14 -15.64 10.37
N HIS A 163 -10.66 -15.80 11.60
CA HIS A 163 -11.38 -14.73 12.28
C HIS A 163 -10.51 -13.47 12.37
N PRO A 164 -10.98 -12.32 11.84
CA PRO A 164 -10.19 -11.10 11.85
C PRO A 164 -9.94 -10.62 13.29
N VAL A 165 -8.69 -10.26 13.57
CA VAL A 165 -8.33 -9.53 14.79
C VAL A 165 -7.91 -8.14 14.34
N LEU A 166 -8.65 -7.13 14.76
CA LEU A 166 -8.37 -5.73 14.46
C LEU A 166 -8.21 -4.97 15.77
N GLN A 167 -7.11 -4.25 15.92
CA GLN A 167 -6.83 -3.40 17.08
C GLN A 167 -6.89 -4.19 18.39
N GLY A 168 -6.35 -5.42 18.35
CA GLY A 168 -6.34 -6.36 19.48
C GLY A 168 -7.68 -7.04 19.79
N THR A 169 -8.74 -6.80 19.02
CA THR A 169 -10.05 -7.42 19.22
C THR A 169 -10.34 -8.44 18.11
N GLU A 170 -10.63 -9.70 18.49
CA GLU A 170 -11.11 -10.72 17.55
C GLU A 170 -12.60 -10.51 17.27
N TYR A 171 -12.98 -10.51 15.99
CA TYR A 171 -14.35 -10.36 15.54
C TYR A 171 -14.92 -11.72 15.10
N ARG A 172 -15.98 -12.15 15.81
CA ARG A 172 -16.78 -13.33 15.51
C ARG A 172 -18.22 -12.89 15.28
N LEU A 173 -18.48 -12.32 14.10
CA LEU A 173 -19.79 -11.79 13.76
C LEU A 173 -20.72 -12.92 13.29
N THR A 174 -22.02 -12.68 13.43
CA THR A 174 -23.06 -13.52 12.86
C THR A 174 -23.96 -12.66 11.97
N PRO A 175 -24.66 -13.25 10.99
CA PRO A 175 -25.60 -12.50 10.14
C PRO A 175 -26.71 -11.76 10.90
N ASP A 176 -27.05 -12.20 12.10
CA ASP A 176 -28.10 -11.59 12.93
C ASP A 176 -27.59 -10.41 13.79
N GLY A 177 -26.28 -10.12 13.74
CA GLY A 177 -25.64 -9.10 14.56
C GLY A 177 -25.49 -9.51 16.04
N PRO A 178 -25.11 -8.56 16.92
CA PRO A 178 -24.97 -7.12 16.68
C PRO A 178 -23.74 -6.78 15.82
N PHE A 179 -23.86 -5.69 15.06
CA PHE A 179 -22.79 -5.16 14.23
C PHE A 179 -22.04 -4.03 14.96
N PRO A 180 -20.79 -4.26 15.41
CA PRO A 180 -20.05 -3.27 16.18
C PRO A 180 -19.66 -2.07 15.32
N ARG A 181 -19.60 -0.90 15.96
CA ARG A 181 -19.01 0.31 15.39
C ARG A 181 -17.64 0.52 16.01
N VAL A 182 -16.61 0.64 15.18
CA VAL A 182 -15.21 0.63 15.58
C VAL A 182 -14.54 1.87 15.03
N THR A 183 -13.89 2.62 15.91
CA THR A 183 -13.07 3.77 15.50
C THR A 183 -11.67 3.29 15.14
N SER A 184 -11.18 3.72 13.98
CA SER A 184 -9.83 3.40 13.53
C SER A 184 -8.79 4.05 14.43
N THR A 185 -7.86 3.23 14.87
CA THR A 185 -6.60 3.59 15.53
C THR A 185 -5.42 3.50 14.56
N ASN A 186 -5.69 3.21 13.28
CA ASN A 186 -4.66 3.00 12.27
C ASN A 186 -3.85 4.26 12.07
N ALA A 187 -2.53 4.10 12.22
CA ALA A 187 -1.55 5.18 12.17
C ALA A 187 -1.86 6.39 13.08
N CYS A 188 -2.69 6.25 14.14
CA CYS A 188 -2.97 7.36 15.05
C CYS A 188 -1.74 7.83 15.84
N ASP A 189 -0.81 6.92 16.15
CA ASP A 189 0.42 7.22 16.91
C ASP A 189 1.57 7.73 16.02
N SER A 190 1.45 7.58 14.70
CA SER A 190 2.38 8.08 13.69
C SER A 190 1.94 9.41 13.06
N GLY A 191 0.89 10.05 13.58
CA GLY A 191 0.28 11.23 12.95
C GLY A 191 -0.51 10.92 11.67
N GLY A 192 -0.76 9.64 11.39
CA GLY A 192 -1.45 9.11 10.22
C GLY A 192 -2.97 9.02 10.37
N GLY A 193 -3.62 10.18 10.38
CA GLY A 193 -4.81 10.29 9.53
C GLY A 193 -4.38 10.11 8.06
N GLN A 194 -5.31 10.18 7.10
CA GLN A 194 -4.91 10.75 5.80
C GLN A 194 -4.05 11.99 6.10
N PRO A 195 -2.98 12.29 5.32
CA PRO A 195 -2.40 13.63 5.41
C PRO A 195 -3.58 14.60 5.36
N ALA A 196 -3.76 15.35 6.44
CA ALA A 196 -4.98 16.12 6.62
C ALA A 196 -5.19 16.92 5.34
N ARG A 197 -6.37 16.80 4.72
CA ARG A 197 -6.66 17.54 3.51
C ARG A 197 -6.86 18.99 3.91
N TYR A 198 -6.00 19.85 3.40
CA TYR A 198 -6.10 21.29 3.56
C TYR A 198 -6.75 21.86 2.32
N TRP A 199 -7.93 22.44 2.46
CA TRP A 199 -8.66 22.98 1.31
C TRP A 199 -8.13 24.36 0.96
N VAL A 200 -7.77 24.58 -0.30
CA VAL A 200 -7.21 25.81 -0.82
C VAL A 200 -7.97 26.22 -2.09
N ASP A 201 -8.17 27.52 -2.28
CA ASP A 201 -8.72 28.07 -3.52
C ASP A 201 -7.59 28.54 -4.44
N THR A 202 -7.62 28.13 -5.71
CA THR A 202 -6.67 28.57 -6.75
C THR A 202 -7.31 29.52 -7.76
N MET A 203 -6.60 30.58 -8.18
CA MET A 203 -7.18 31.64 -9.06
C MET A 203 -7.24 31.23 -10.51
N VAL A 204 -6.38 30.28 -10.88
CA VAL A 204 -6.10 29.83 -12.23
C VAL A 204 -5.74 28.36 -12.21
N ASP A 205 -5.80 27.72 -13.38
CA ASP A 205 -5.23 26.40 -13.58
C ASP A 205 -3.72 26.45 -13.30
N ALA A 206 -3.23 25.47 -12.54
CA ALA A 206 -1.84 25.36 -12.12
C ALA A 206 -1.20 24.12 -12.73
N THR A 207 -0.01 24.31 -13.34
CA THR A 207 0.79 23.19 -13.82
C THR A 207 1.41 22.43 -12.65
N GLY A 208 1.25 21.11 -12.65
CA GLY A 208 1.87 20.21 -11.68
C GLY A 208 3.25 19.75 -12.12
N TYR A 209 4.21 19.71 -11.18
CA TYR A 209 5.58 19.27 -11.38
C TYR A 209 5.94 18.11 -10.45
N PRO A 210 6.92 17.26 -10.82
CA PRO A 210 7.31 16.13 -9.99
C PRO A 210 8.04 16.53 -8.70
N ASP A 211 8.62 17.74 -8.65
CA ASP A 211 9.25 18.32 -7.46
C ASP A 211 9.12 19.86 -7.47
N ALA A 212 9.36 20.50 -6.32
CA ALA A 212 9.31 21.94 -6.09
C ALA A 212 10.43 22.73 -6.79
N ASP A 213 11.53 22.07 -7.17
CA ASP A 213 12.72 22.69 -7.79
C ASP A 213 12.80 22.41 -9.31
N CYS A 214 11.64 22.29 -9.97
CA CYS A 214 11.55 21.85 -11.36
C CYS A 214 11.19 22.95 -12.37
N THR A 215 10.96 24.20 -11.95
CA THR A 215 10.53 25.26 -12.88
C THR A 215 11.64 25.79 -13.77
N HIS A 216 12.88 25.54 -13.37
CA HIS A 216 14.07 25.96 -14.11
C HIS A 216 14.80 24.80 -14.79
N ASP A 217 14.24 23.59 -14.76
CA ASP A 217 14.85 22.39 -15.33
C ASP A 217 13.98 21.81 -16.47
N ALA A 218 14.49 21.88 -17.70
CA ALA A 218 13.81 21.37 -18.89
C ALA A 218 14.10 19.89 -19.20
N THR A 219 14.84 19.18 -18.35
CA THR A 219 15.12 17.77 -18.52
C THR A 219 13.87 16.92 -18.27
N PRO A 220 13.80 15.69 -18.81
CA PRO A 220 12.63 14.82 -18.63
C PRO A 220 12.26 14.55 -17.16
N ARG A 221 13.21 14.70 -16.22
CA ARG A 221 12.96 14.51 -14.78
C ARG A 221 12.02 15.57 -14.19
N CYS A 222 11.92 16.73 -14.83
CA CYS A 222 11.14 17.89 -14.41
C CYS A 222 10.04 18.26 -15.42
N ALA A 223 9.70 17.34 -16.33
CA ALA A 223 8.57 17.52 -17.23
C ALA A 223 7.28 17.77 -16.43
N ALA A 224 6.40 18.62 -16.97
CA ALA A 224 5.08 18.85 -16.39
C ALA A 224 4.31 17.53 -16.26
N GLN A 225 3.68 17.31 -15.12
CA GLN A 225 2.92 16.08 -14.81
C GLN A 225 1.46 16.21 -15.25
N GLY A 226 0.93 17.44 -15.28
CA GLY A 226 -0.46 17.70 -15.64
C GLY A 226 -0.95 19.05 -15.14
N THR A 227 -2.26 19.16 -14.95
CA THR A 227 -2.95 20.38 -14.57
C THR A 227 -3.85 20.15 -13.37
N LEU A 228 -3.70 20.99 -12.36
CA LEU A 228 -4.71 21.22 -11.33
C LEU A 228 -5.61 22.35 -11.82
N ARG A 229 -6.91 22.10 -11.95
CA ARG A 229 -7.87 23.09 -12.42
C ARG A 229 -8.13 24.14 -11.36
N LYS A 230 -8.46 25.34 -11.81
CA LYS A 230 -8.94 26.43 -10.97
C LYS A 230 -10.10 25.97 -10.10
N GLY A 231 -10.04 26.27 -8.80
CA GLY A 231 -11.16 26.06 -7.90
C GLY A 231 -10.71 25.74 -6.48
N THR A 232 -11.65 25.19 -5.70
CA THR A 232 -11.36 24.65 -4.36
C THR A 232 -10.76 23.26 -4.50
N ASN A 233 -9.48 23.15 -4.15
CA ASN A 233 -8.67 21.96 -4.25
C ASN A 233 -8.23 21.54 -2.84
N TYR A 234 -7.93 20.26 -2.64
CA TYR A 234 -7.26 19.85 -1.40
C TYR A 234 -5.75 19.77 -1.63
N VAL A 235 -4.97 19.98 -0.57
CA VAL A 235 -3.52 19.74 -0.57
C VAL A 235 -3.14 18.96 0.67
N LEU A 236 -1.98 18.29 0.60
CA LEU A 236 -1.54 17.35 1.64
C LEU A 236 -0.46 17.95 2.53
N CYS A 237 0.50 18.64 1.90
CA CYS A 237 1.64 19.26 2.56
C CYS A 237 2.24 20.34 1.65
N ARG A 238 3.18 21.13 2.19
CA ARG A 238 3.95 22.12 1.46
C ARG A 238 5.45 21.83 1.50
N LYS A 239 6.16 22.23 0.44
CA LYS A 239 7.62 22.13 0.30
C LYS A 239 8.17 23.48 -0.16
N TRP A 240 9.31 23.89 0.38
CA TRP A 240 10.03 25.06 -0.11
C TRP A 240 10.80 24.69 -1.37
N GLY A 241 10.76 25.53 -2.40
CA GLY A 241 11.50 25.29 -3.64
C GLY A 241 11.67 26.53 -4.51
N ASP A 242 11.64 26.34 -5.83
CA ASP A 242 11.80 27.41 -6.82
C ASP A 242 10.78 28.54 -6.61
N GLU A 243 11.21 29.78 -6.86
CA GLU A 243 10.34 30.95 -6.82
C GLU A 243 9.46 31.02 -8.08
N VAL A 244 8.14 31.11 -7.88
CA VAL A 244 7.23 31.58 -8.94
C VAL A 244 6.89 33.04 -8.69
N ARG A 245 7.18 33.91 -9.67
CA ARG A 245 7.01 35.37 -9.58
C ARG A 245 6.31 35.95 -10.80
N ILE A 246 5.33 36.82 -10.55
CA ILE A 246 4.74 37.69 -11.57
C ILE A 246 4.63 39.11 -10.99
N GLY A 247 5.43 40.03 -11.52
CA GLY A 247 5.53 41.38 -11.00
C GLY A 247 6.05 41.40 -9.56
N ALA A 248 5.30 42.04 -8.65
CA ALA A 248 5.65 42.13 -7.23
C ALA A 248 5.18 40.91 -6.40
N ALA A 249 4.30 40.07 -6.94
CA ALA A 249 3.79 38.88 -6.27
C ALA A 249 4.73 37.68 -6.52
N TYR A 250 5.02 36.91 -5.47
CA TYR A 250 5.90 35.74 -5.54
C TYR A 250 5.59 34.72 -4.46
N ASN A 251 5.96 33.45 -4.69
CA ASN A 251 5.87 32.41 -3.67
C ASN A 251 6.90 31.30 -3.92
N HIS A 252 7.58 30.86 -2.86
CA HIS A 252 8.50 29.71 -2.86
C HIS A 252 7.86 28.41 -2.34
N TRP A 253 6.63 28.46 -1.83
CA TRP A 253 5.93 27.26 -1.38
C TRP A 253 5.30 26.52 -2.55
N TRP A 254 5.43 25.20 -2.48
CA TRP A 254 4.87 24.23 -3.41
C TRP A 254 3.98 23.26 -2.66
N LEU A 255 2.79 22.99 -3.17
CA LEU A 255 1.74 22.21 -2.52
C LEU A 255 1.62 20.85 -3.18
N LEU A 256 1.69 19.78 -2.40
CA LEU A 256 1.48 18.42 -2.91
C LEU A 256 -0.02 18.12 -2.99
N THR A 257 -0.49 17.74 -4.18
CA THR A 257 -1.90 17.42 -4.47
C THR A 257 -2.02 16.38 -5.57
N ASP A 258 -3.21 15.81 -5.74
CA ASP A 258 -3.57 15.09 -6.96
C ASP A 258 -4.11 16.08 -8.02
N LEU A 259 -3.76 15.86 -9.29
CA LEU A 259 -4.12 16.69 -10.44
C LEU A 259 -5.45 16.24 -11.06
N ASP A 260 -6.20 17.19 -11.63
CA ASP A 260 -7.44 16.89 -12.37
C ASP A 260 -7.17 16.24 -13.73
N GLU A 261 -6.09 16.67 -14.39
CA GLU A 261 -5.67 16.17 -15.70
C GLU A 261 -4.21 15.72 -15.63
N VAL A 262 -3.94 14.48 -16.03
CA VAL A 262 -2.59 13.91 -16.05
C VAL A 262 -2.11 13.81 -17.49
N THR A 263 -0.93 14.35 -17.77
CA THR A 263 -0.31 14.25 -19.10
C THR A 263 0.12 12.81 -19.38
N PRO A 264 0.21 12.37 -20.66
CA PRO A 264 0.69 11.03 -20.97
C PRO A 264 2.08 10.75 -20.38
N GLY A 265 2.18 9.74 -19.51
CA GLY A 265 3.41 9.39 -18.79
C GLY A 265 3.71 10.23 -17.54
N GLY A 266 2.84 11.19 -17.19
CA GLY A 266 2.88 11.96 -15.96
C GLY A 266 2.29 11.19 -14.77
N ARG A 267 2.53 11.71 -13.56
CA ARG A 267 1.99 11.19 -12.30
C ARG A 267 0.75 11.98 -11.88
N GLY A 268 -0.25 11.28 -11.33
CA GLY A 268 -1.46 11.91 -10.80
C GLY A 268 -1.20 12.81 -9.60
N ARG A 269 -0.19 12.50 -8.78
CA ARG A 269 0.24 13.33 -7.65
C ARG A 269 1.47 14.16 -8.01
N ALA A 270 1.38 15.47 -7.78
CA ALA A 270 2.40 16.44 -8.17
C ALA A 270 2.41 17.68 -7.25
N TYR A 271 3.46 18.49 -7.39
CA TYR A 271 3.58 19.78 -6.73
C TYR A 271 3.05 20.91 -7.61
N VAL A 272 2.20 21.77 -7.05
CA VAL A 272 1.75 23.03 -7.66
C VAL A 272 2.21 24.23 -6.84
N SER A 273 2.53 25.35 -7.47
CA SER A 273 3.01 26.52 -6.71
C SER A 273 1.87 27.16 -5.91
N ALA A 274 2.15 27.50 -4.64
CA ALA A 274 1.25 28.27 -3.78
C ALA A 274 1.09 29.73 -4.27
N TYR A 275 1.88 30.16 -5.26
CA TYR A 275 1.66 31.43 -5.95
C TYR A 275 0.22 31.56 -6.50
N TYR A 276 -0.41 30.44 -6.86
CA TYR A 276 -1.75 30.43 -7.44
C TYR A 276 -2.88 30.46 -6.40
N LEU A 277 -2.58 30.56 -5.10
CA LEU A 277 -3.60 30.63 -4.05
C LEU A 277 -4.31 31.99 -4.01
N ASP A 278 -5.62 31.99 -3.78
CA ASP A 278 -6.47 33.19 -3.89
C ASP A 278 -6.46 34.12 -2.68
N ARG A 279 -5.96 33.63 -1.54
CA ARG A 279 -6.21 34.24 -0.23
C ARG A 279 -4.98 34.82 0.46
N TRP A 280 -3.79 34.42 0.04
CA TRP A 280 -2.57 34.62 0.81
C TRP A 280 -1.55 35.50 0.09
N GLY A 281 -0.67 36.14 0.87
CA GLY A 281 0.37 37.01 0.36
C GLY A 281 1.62 36.25 -0.11
N ASN A 282 2.70 37.01 -0.30
CA ASN A 282 3.98 36.44 -0.71
C ASN A 282 4.53 35.48 0.35
N ASP A 283 5.06 34.33 -0.09
CA ASP A 283 5.60 33.26 0.75
C ASP A 283 4.68 32.75 1.87
N GLU A 284 3.37 32.85 1.65
CA GLU A 284 2.35 32.24 2.50
C GLU A 284 1.73 31.00 1.83
N ALA A 285 1.45 29.97 2.63
CA ALA A 285 0.82 28.73 2.18
C ALA A 285 -0.04 28.17 3.32
N LYS A 286 -1.27 28.68 3.41
CA LYS A 286 -2.28 28.29 4.40
C LYS A 286 -3.51 27.72 3.70
N ASP A 287 -4.32 26.95 4.43
CA ASP A 287 -5.63 26.51 3.95
C ASP A 287 -6.64 27.67 3.96
N ASN A 288 -7.83 27.47 3.39
CA ASN A 288 -8.89 28.47 3.26
C ASN A 288 -9.39 29.02 4.61
N ASP A 289 -9.17 28.29 5.71
CA ASP A 289 -9.53 28.65 7.08
C ASP A 289 -8.36 29.36 7.82
N GLY A 290 -7.21 29.55 7.15
CA GLY A 290 -6.02 30.21 7.68
C GLY A 290 -5.09 29.28 8.48
N ARG A 291 -5.29 27.97 8.42
CA ARG A 291 -4.44 26.98 9.10
C ARG A 291 -3.16 26.77 8.32
N ASP A 292 -2.05 26.53 9.04
CA ASP A 292 -0.78 26.22 8.41
C ASP A 292 -0.80 24.82 7.80
N ILE A 293 -0.42 24.74 6.53
CA ILE A 293 -0.23 23.47 5.83
C ILE A 293 1.11 22.86 6.32
N PRO A 294 1.15 21.57 6.69
CA PRO A 294 2.36 20.93 7.22
C PRO A 294 3.42 20.78 6.13
N VAL A 295 4.68 20.72 6.53
CA VAL A 295 5.79 20.49 5.59
C VAL A 295 5.78 19.02 5.13
N CYS A 296 6.07 18.78 3.85
CA CYS A 296 6.19 17.41 3.33
C CYS A 296 7.37 16.68 4.00
N THR A 297 7.12 15.45 4.47
CA THR A 297 8.12 14.56 5.07
C THR A 297 8.92 13.81 4.02
#